data_AF-A0A0D0JVR1-F1
#
_entry.id   AF-A0A0D0JVR1-F1
#
_cell.length_a   1.000
_cell.length_b   1.000
_cell.length_c   1.000
_cell.angle_alpha   90.00
_cell.angle_beta   90.00
_cell.angle_gamma   90.00
#
_symmetry.space_group_name_H-M   'P 1'
#
loop_
_entity.id
_entity.type
_entity.pdbx_description
1 polymer ?
#
loop_
_entity_poly.entity_id
_entity_poly.type
_entity_poly.pdbx_seq_one_letter_code
_entity_poly.pdbx_strand_id
1 'polypeptide(L)'
;MSLLRTGRFPLYGTAVVVFLLGSLTGCASSPNLGDETSTAQPSTASPTPTPTSTAGDDEVTCAALGDVRTILYNARAAFETDRMSQDELNHWADLASRVLSNTPSADHGSIADAVDAVKEAAPDGQSLLGAFALGAHDPTAELAAACEAAGFAVVMSGFVGG
;
A
#
# COMPACT_ATOMS: atom_id res chain seq x y z
N MET A 1 -21.79 -48.43 -2.78
CA MET A 1 -22.19 -47.96 -4.12
C MET A 1 -21.19 -46.89 -4.54
N SER A 2 -20.28 -47.27 -5.42
CA SER A 2 -19.20 -46.42 -5.93
C SER A 2 -19.70 -45.57 -7.10
N LEU A 3 -19.44 -44.27 -7.05
CA LEU A 3 -19.37 -43.42 -8.25
C LEU A 3 -18.12 -42.55 -8.14
N LEU A 4 -17.03 -43.04 -8.75
CA LEU A 4 -15.83 -42.29 -9.04
C LEU A 4 -16.16 -41.24 -10.12
N ARG A 5 -16.00 -39.96 -9.80
CA ARG A 5 -16.04 -38.88 -10.79
C ARG A 5 -14.65 -38.28 -10.94
N THR A 6 -13.95 -38.77 -11.94
CA THR A 6 -12.66 -38.28 -12.43
C THR A 6 -12.88 -36.97 -13.21
N GLY A 7 -12.46 -35.84 -12.62
CA GLY A 7 -12.50 -34.51 -13.22
C GLY A 7 -11.09 -34.04 -13.60
N ARG A 8 -10.86 -34.01 -14.90
CA ARG A 8 -9.68 -33.65 -15.70
C ARG A 8 -9.06 -32.28 -15.32
N PHE A 9 -7.74 -32.25 -15.07
CA PHE A 9 -6.94 -31.03 -14.91
C PHE A 9 -6.67 -30.34 -16.26
N PRO A 10 -6.86 -29.02 -16.40
CA PRO A 10 -6.26 -28.25 -17.48
C PRO A 10 -4.87 -27.74 -17.09
N LEU A 11 -3.86 -28.26 -17.80
CA LEU A 11 -2.51 -27.70 -17.93
C LEU A 11 -2.59 -26.40 -18.75
N TYR A 12 -2.32 -25.26 -18.10
CA TYR A 12 -1.90 -24.01 -18.74
C TYR A 12 -0.93 -23.38 -17.72
N GLY A 13 0.31 -23.05 -18.00
CA GLY A 13 0.97 -22.64 -19.23
C GLY A 13 1.96 -21.58 -18.76
N THR A 14 3.19 -21.98 -18.44
CA THR A 14 4.24 -21.11 -17.91
C THR A 14 4.59 -20.03 -18.92
N ALA A 15 4.21 -18.79 -18.65
CA ALA A 15 4.70 -17.61 -19.36
C ALA A 15 5.80 -16.95 -18.52
N VAL A 16 7.05 -17.35 -18.79
CA VAL A 16 8.24 -16.66 -18.29
C VAL A 16 8.47 -15.45 -19.19
N VAL A 17 8.19 -14.25 -18.70
CA VAL A 17 8.54 -13.00 -19.39
C VAL A 17 9.85 -12.49 -18.82
N VAL A 18 10.93 -12.73 -19.56
CA VAL A 18 12.25 -12.13 -19.31
C VAL A 18 12.26 -10.74 -19.93
N PHE A 19 12.21 -9.69 -19.11
CA PHE A 19 12.57 -8.34 -19.54
C PHE A 19 14.07 -8.11 -19.26
N LEU A 20 14.86 -8.30 -20.31
CA LEU A 20 16.20 -7.75 -20.44
C LEU A 20 16.06 -6.40 -21.13
N LEU A 21 16.69 -5.35 -20.58
CA LEU A 21 17.47 -4.28 -21.26
C LEU A 21 17.48 -3.00 -20.43
N GLY A 22 18.66 -2.41 -20.25
CA GLY A 22 18.79 -0.99 -19.89
C GLY A 22 19.94 -0.62 -18.96
N SER A 23 21.17 -0.97 -19.30
CA SER A 23 22.38 -0.45 -18.67
C SER A 23 22.51 1.07 -18.91
N LEU A 24 22.33 1.87 -17.86
CA LEU A 24 22.78 3.26 -17.83
C LEU A 24 24.20 3.33 -17.26
N THR A 25 25.10 3.55 -18.20
CA THR A 25 26.48 3.98 -18.08
C THR A 25 26.63 5.33 -17.37
N GLY A 26 27.65 5.43 -16.51
CA GLY A 26 28.49 6.64 -16.44
C GLY A 26 28.40 7.48 -15.16
N CYS A 27 29.32 7.25 -14.23
CA CYS A 27 29.81 8.32 -13.35
C CYS A 27 31.35 8.31 -13.45
N ALA A 28 31.88 9.08 -14.39
CA ALA A 28 33.29 9.43 -14.43
C ALA A 28 33.46 10.72 -13.62
N SER A 29 34.10 10.62 -12.45
CA SER A 29 34.46 11.80 -11.65
C SER A 29 35.95 11.75 -11.34
N SER A 30 36.72 12.59 -12.03
CA SER A 30 38.01 13.15 -11.60
C SER A 30 38.43 14.21 -12.62
N PRO A 31 39.20 15.27 -12.28
CA PRO A 31 39.64 15.74 -10.95
C PRO A 31 39.26 17.23 -10.72
N ASN A 32 39.43 17.75 -9.51
CA ASN A 32 39.77 19.17 -9.38
C ASN A 32 40.75 19.38 -8.22
N LEU A 33 41.99 19.70 -8.59
CA LEU A 33 42.99 20.36 -7.76
C LEU A 33 42.87 21.86 -8.07
N GLY A 34 42.69 22.67 -7.04
CA GLY A 34 42.61 24.13 -7.08
C GLY A 34 42.07 24.58 -5.72
N ASP A 35 42.94 24.82 -4.74
CA ASP A 35 43.67 26.06 -4.47
C ASP A 35 42.77 27.18 -3.91
N GLU A 36 43.34 27.90 -2.96
CA GLU A 36 42.73 28.65 -1.87
C GLU A 36 41.88 29.84 -2.34
N THR A 37 40.79 30.13 -1.61
CA THR A 37 40.48 31.46 -1.04
C THR A 37 39.16 31.35 -0.27
N SER A 38 39.25 31.28 1.06
CA SER A 38 38.10 31.39 1.96
C SER A 38 37.67 32.86 2.03
N THR A 39 36.68 33.23 1.21
CA THR A 39 35.90 34.45 1.40
C THR A 39 34.54 34.04 1.93
N ALA A 40 34.23 34.42 3.18
CA ALA A 40 32.95 34.15 3.82
C ALA A 40 31.80 34.79 3.02
N GLN A 41 31.06 33.98 2.27
CA GLN A 41 29.84 34.38 1.59
C GLN A 41 28.67 34.34 2.60
N PRO A 42 27.80 35.36 2.66
CA PRO A 42 26.60 35.29 3.47
C PRO A 42 25.71 34.14 2.98
N SER A 43 25.45 33.18 3.87
CA SER A 43 24.56 32.05 3.61
C SER A 43 23.16 32.56 3.26
N THR A 44 22.90 32.66 1.96
CA THR A 44 21.54 32.68 1.45
C THR A 44 21.02 31.27 1.67
N ALA A 45 20.07 31.11 2.59
CA ALA A 45 19.44 29.83 2.83
C ALA A 45 18.91 29.30 1.49
N SER A 46 19.49 28.19 1.02
CA SER A 46 18.92 27.44 -0.09
C SER A 46 17.49 27.08 0.32
N PRO A 47 16.47 27.29 -0.53
CA PRO A 47 15.15 26.77 -0.22
C PRO A 47 15.31 25.27 0.01
N THR A 48 14.96 24.80 1.21
CA THR A 48 14.76 23.38 1.44
C THR A 48 13.75 22.93 0.38
N PRO A 49 14.08 21.96 -0.49
CA PRO A 49 13.08 21.47 -1.43
C PRO A 49 11.88 21.05 -0.61
N THR A 50 10.70 21.58 -0.92
CA THR A 50 9.48 21.08 -0.32
C THR A 50 9.32 19.65 -0.82
N PRO A 51 9.49 18.62 0.04
CA PRO A 51 9.14 17.26 -0.34
C PRO A 51 7.73 17.25 -0.91
N THR A 52 7.64 16.89 -2.18
CA THR A 52 6.42 16.91 -2.97
C THR A 52 5.93 15.48 -3.02
N SER A 53 4.71 15.22 -2.55
CA SER A 53 4.05 13.97 -2.90
C SER A 53 4.03 13.82 -4.41
N THR A 54 4.61 12.74 -4.90
CA THR A 54 4.46 12.37 -6.30
C THR A 54 3.08 11.76 -6.47
N ALA A 55 2.29 12.26 -7.41
CA ALA A 55 0.95 11.72 -7.72
C ALA A 55 0.94 10.19 -7.94
N GLY A 56 2.07 9.60 -8.33
CA GLY A 56 2.23 8.14 -8.43
C GLY A 56 2.24 7.40 -7.08
N ASP A 57 2.82 8.00 -6.03
CA ASP A 57 2.81 7.39 -4.69
C ASP A 57 1.41 7.47 -4.05
N ASP A 58 0.70 8.58 -4.30
CA ASP A 58 -0.70 8.75 -3.89
C ASP A 58 -1.62 7.73 -4.59
N GLU A 59 -1.47 7.51 -5.90
CA GLU A 59 -2.25 6.51 -6.64
C GLU A 59 -2.02 5.09 -6.09
N VAL A 60 -0.75 4.73 -5.87
CA VAL A 60 -0.37 3.43 -5.27
C VAL A 60 -0.95 3.29 -3.87
N THR A 61 -0.92 4.35 -3.06
CA THR A 61 -1.51 4.36 -1.72
C THR A 61 -3.01 4.10 -1.77
N CYS A 62 -3.72 4.79 -2.66
CA CYS A 62 -5.17 4.64 -2.80
C CYS A 62 -5.57 3.26 -3.35
N ALA A 63 -4.78 2.69 -4.26
CA ALA A 63 -4.97 1.32 -4.72
C ALA A 63 -4.78 0.30 -3.58
N ALA A 64 -3.73 0.45 -2.78
CA ALA A 64 -3.48 -0.42 -1.64
C ALA A 64 -4.60 -0.33 -0.58
N LEU A 65 -5.19 0.85 -0.35
CA LEU A 65 -6.39 0.96 0.50
C LEU A 65 -7.54 0.11 -0.07
N GLY A 66 -7.74 0.08 -1.39
CA GLY A 66 -8.73 -0.78 -2.04
C GLY A 66 -8.50 -2.26 -1.76
N ASP A 67 -7.24 -2.71 -1.79
CA ASP A 67 -6.84 -4.08 -1.47
C ASP A 67 -7.09 -4.41 0.01
N VAL A 68 -6.73 -3.52 0.93
CA VAL A 68 -6.98 -3.66 2.37
C VAL A 68 -8.48 -3.80 2.64
N ARG A 69 -9.31 -2.92 2.03
CA ARG A 69 -10.78 -2.98 2.13
C ARG A 69 -11.32 -4.31 1.61
N THR A 70 -10.82 -4.75 0.47
CA THR A 70 -11.20 -6.01 -0.17
C THR A 70 -10.88 -7.20 0.75
N ILE A 71 -9.67 -7.27 1.30
CA ILE A 71 -9.24 -8.34 2.22
C ILE A 71 -10.19 -8.41 3.41
N LEU A 72 -10.40 -7.29 4.10
CA LEU A 72 -11.19 -7.25 5.34
C LEU A 72 -12.66 -7.52 5.10
N TYR A 73 -13.22 -6.98 4.01
CA TYR A 73 -14.61 -7.23 3.61
C TYR A 73 -14.84 -8.73 3.40
N ASN A 74 -13.97 -9.40 2.63
CA ASN A 74 -14.13 -10.81 2.33
C ASN A 74 -13.86 -11.70 3.54
N ALA A 75 -12.87 -11.37 4.37
CA ALA A 75 -12.59 -12.10 5.61
C ALA A 75 -13.78 -12.03 6.57
N ARG A 76 -14.36 -10.85 6.76
CA ARG A 76 -15.53 -10.67 7.60
C ARG A 76 -16.75 -11.39 7.05
N ALA A 77 -17.01 -11.31 5.75
CA ALA A 77 -18.11 -12.04 5.12
C ALA A 77 -17.95 -13.57 5.24
N ALA A 78 -16.72 -14.08 5.17
CA ALA A 78 -16.44 -15.50 5.40
C ALA A 78 -16.65 -15.92 6.86
N PHE A 79 -16.24 -15.07 7.81
CA PHE A 79 -16.48 -15.29 9.25
C PHE A 79 -17.97 -15.26 9.60
N GLU A 80 -18.72 -14.27 9.10
CA GLU A 80 -20.17 -14.14 9.32
C GLU A 80 -20.99 -15.27 8.67
N THR A 81 -20.40 -16.02 7.74
CA THR A 81 -21.01 -17.19 7.09
C THR A 81 -20.47 -18.52 7.61
N ASP A 82 -19.79 -18.53 8.76
CA ASP A 82 -19.19 -19.70 9.41
C ASP A 82 -18.20 -20.49 8.52
N ARG A 83 -17.60 -19.83 7.51
CA ARG A 83 -16.59 -20.41 6.61
C ARG A 83 -15.15 -20.13 7.05
N MET A 84 -14.98 -19.35 8.12
CA MET A 84 -13.71 -18.90 8.65
C MET A 84 -13.79 -18.83 10.17
N SER A 85 -12.76 -19.31 10.86
CA SER A 85 -12.63 -19.20 12.31
C SER A 85 -12.22 -17.79 12.74
N GLN A 86 -12.36 -17.48 14.05
CA GLN A 86 -11.88 -16.20 14.59
C GLN A 86 -10.36 -16.02 14.41
N ASP A 87 -9.59 -17.09 14.56
CA ASP A 87 -8.13 -17.05 14.40
C ASP A 87 -7.74 -16.74 12.94
N GLU A 88 -8.44 -17.34 11.98
CA GLU A 88 -8.24 -17.02 10.56
C GLU A 88 -8.63 -15.57 10.26
N LEU A 89 -9.74 -15.07 10.79
CA LEU A 89 -10.15 -13.66 10.65
C LEU A 89 -9.08 -12.71 11.18
N ASN A 90 -8.48 -13.03 12.34
CA ASN A 90 -7.40 -12.24 12.92
C ASN A 90 -6.17 -12.23 12.01
N HIS A 91 -5.75 -13.38 11.47
CA HIS A 91 -4.62 -13.45 10.53
C HIS A 91 -4.87 -12.68 9.22
N TRP A 92 -6.12 -12.65 8.72
CA TRP A 92 -6.49 -11.81 7.58
C TRP A 92 -6.39 -10.32 7.92
N ALA A 93 -6.76 -9.93 9.13
CA ALA A 93 -6.60 -8.56 9.59
C ALA A 93 -5.12 -8.15 9.71
N ASP A 94 -4.27 -9.04 10.21
CA ASP A 94 -2.81 -8.84 10.26
C ASP A 94 -2.22 -8.71 8.86
N LEU A 95 -2.72 -9.49 7.89
CA LEU A 95 -2.32 -9.36 6.49
C LEU A 95 -2.69 -7.99 5.94
N ALA A 96 -3.92 -7.54 6.17
CA ALA A 96 -4.39 -6.22 5.74
C ALA A 96 -3.54 -5.09 6.35
N SER A 97 -3.20 -5.20 7.64
CA SER A 97 -2.30 -4.25 8.33
C SER A 97 -0.92 -4.22 7.66
N ARG A 98 -0.31 -5.37 7.40
CA ARG A 98 0.99 -5.44 6.70
C ARG A 98 0.95 -4.85 5.30
N VAL A 99 -0.13 -5.05 4.54
CA VAL A 99 -0.29 -4.44 3.21
C VAL A 99 -0.24 -2.92 3.34
N LEU A 100 -1.00 -2.36 4.28
CA LEU A 100 -1.01 -0.92 4.51
C LEU A 100 0.33 -0.39 5.03
N SER A 101 0.96 -1.04 6.02
CA SER A 101 2.25 -0.62 6.57
C SER A 101 3.38 -0.64 5.54
N ASN A 102 3.33 -1.55 4.56
CA ASN A 102 4.32 -1.67 3.49
C ASN A 102 4.02 -0.81 2.26
N THR A 103 2.86 -0.14 2.23
CA THR A 103 2.48 0.71 1.12
C THR A 103 3.36 1.97 1.15
N PRO A 104 4.05 2.31 0.05
CA PRO A 104 4.75 3.59 -0.06
C PRO A 104 3.74 4.72 0.12
N SER A 105 3.93 5.54 1.15
CA SER A 105 3.20 6.80 1.28
C SER A 105 4.11 7.93 0.87
N ALA A 106 3.55 8.94 0.22
CA ALA A 106 4.26 10.19 0.03
C ALA A 106 4.66 10.82 1.37
N ASP A 107 5.68 11.67 1.35
CA ASP A 107 6.18 12.33 2.56
C ASP A 107 5.16 13.34 3.15
N HIS A 108 4.28 13.92 2.32
CA HIS A 108 3.32 14.96 2.73
C HIS A 108 2.04 14.95 1.90
N GLY A 109 0.98 15.59 2.42
CA GLY A 109 -0.29 15.79 1.71
C GLY A 109 -1.43 15.04 2.39
N SER A 110 -2.67 15.33 1.97
CA SER A 110 -3.85 14.79 2.64
C SER A 110 -3.92 13.26 2.67
N ILE A 111 -3.37 12.60 1.64
CA ILE A 111 -3.30 11.13 1.59
C ILE A 111 -2.23 10.63 2.57
N ALA A 112 -1.04 11.23 2.59
CA ALA A 112 0.01 10.90 3.55
C ALA A 112 -0.46 11.09 5.00
N ASP A 113 -1.07 12.25 5.31
CA ASP A 113 -1.60 12.57 6.64
C ASP A 113 -2.67 11.54 7.08
N ALA A 114 -3.54 11.14 6.15
CA ALA A 114 -4.56 10.14 6.43
C ALA A 114 -3.97 8.73 6.59
N VAL A 115 -2.93 8.35 5.83
CA VAL A 115 -2.21 7.10 6.05
C VAL A 115 -1.58 7.07 7.44
N ASP A 116 -0.94 8.16 7.85
CA ASP A 116 -0.35 8.26 9.18
C ASP A 116 -1.40 8.12 10.28
N ALA A 117 -2.58 8.73 10.12
CA ALA A 117 -3.70 8.56 11.03
C ALA A 117 -4.18 7.09 11.12
N VAL A 118 -4.22 6.36 10.00
CA VAL A 118 -4.57 4.92 10.02
C VAL A 118 -3.48 4.11 10.71
N LYS A 119 -2.19 4.39 10.44
CA LYS A 119 -1.05 3.71 11.08
C LYS A 119 -0.99 3.99 12.59
N GLU A 120 -1.36 5.19 13.03
CA GLU A 120 -1.45 5.55 14.45
C GLU A 120 -2.61 4.83 15.14
N ALA A 121 -3.76 4.71 14.47
CA ALA A 121 -4.93 4.02 15.01
C ALA A 121 -4.76 2.49 15.11
N ALA A 122 -3.89 1.91 14.28
CA ALA A 122 -3.55 0.49 14.30
C ALA A 122 -2.03 0.29 14.18
N PRO A 123 -1.28 0.50 15.28
CA PRO A 123 0.17 0.28 15.31
C PRO A 123 0.51 -1.16 14.95
N ASP A 124 1.70 -1.39 14.39
CA ASP A 124 2.14 -2.70 13.89
C ASP A 124 1.77 -3.86 14.84
N GLY A 125 1.02 -4.84 14.31
CA GLY A 125 0.56 -6.01 15.06
C GLY A 125 -0.77 -5.83 15.80
N GLN A 126 -1.42 -4.67 15.68
CA GLN A 126 -2.81 -4.49 16.11
C GLN A 126 -3.78 -4.71 14.95
N SER A 127 -4.89 -5.39 15.25
CA SER A 127 -5.88 -5.77 14.26
C SER A 127 -6.62 -4.55 13.70
N LEU A 128 -6.60 -4.42 12.37
CA LEU A 128 -7.43 -3.45 11.66
C LEU A 128 -8.94 -3.73 11.80
N LEU A 129 -9.38 -4.87 12.34
CA LEU A 129 -10.81 -5.17 12.52
C LEU A 129 -11.53 -4.11 13.36
N GLY A 130 -10.85 -3.54 14.36
CA GLY A 130 -11.38 -2.46 15.18
C GLY A 130 -11.41 -1.11 14.45
N ALA A 131 -10.41 -0.82 13.61
CA ALA A 131 -10.35 0.40 12.80
C ALA A 131 -11.39 0.39 11.65
N PHE A 132 -11.68 -0.80 11.11
CA PHE A 132 -12.74 -1.04 10.11
C PHE A 132 -14.12 -1.32 10.71
N ALA A 133 -14.24 -1.30 12.03
CA ALA A 133 -15.54 -1.42 12.69
C ALA A 133 -16.31 -0.12 12.50
N LEU A 134 -17.03 -0.03 11.37
CA LEU A 134 -18.09 0.94 11.04
C LEU A 134 -18.59 1.72 12.27
N GLY A 135 -17.91 2.82 12.59
CA GLY A 135 -18.05 3.57 13.82
C GLY A 135 -17.72 5.03 13.60
N ALA A 136 -17.90 5.87 14.62
CA ALA A 136 -17.82 7.33 14.50
C ALA A 136 -16.42 7.88 14.12
N HIS A 137 -15.37 7.04 14.21
CA HIS A 137 -14.02 7.34 13.74
C HIS A 137 -13.45 6.12 13.02
N ASP A 138 -13.70 6.04 11.72
CA ASP A 138 -13.05 5.09 10.81
C ASP A 138 -11.92 5.85 10.09
N PRO A 139 -10.65 5.72 10.52
CA PRO A 139 -9.54 6.42 9.90
C PRO A 139 -9.35 6.00 8.43
N THR A 140 -9.86 4.83 8.04
CA THR A 140 -9.80 4.38 6.64
C THR A 140 -10.85 5.05 5.76
N ALA A 141 -11.93 5.57 6.35
CA ALA A 141 -12.90 6.40 5.64
C ALA A 141 -12.32 7.79 5.33
N GLU A 142 -11.52 8.36 6.24
CA GLU A 142 -10.80 9.62 5.99
C GLU A 142 -9.77 9.45 4.86
N LEU A 143 -9.01 8.35 4.87
CA LEU A 143 -8.10 8.02 3.77
C LEU A 143 -8.84 7.79 2.44
N ALA A 144 -9.99 7.10 2.47
CA ALA A 144 -10.81 6.93 1.27
C ALA A 144 -11.29 8.27 0.71
N ALA A 145 -11.74 9.19 1.57
CA ALA A 145 -12.16 10.52 1.18
C ALA A 145 -11.00 11.35 0.60
N ALA A 146 -9.80 11.25 1.17
CA ALA A 146 -8.60 11.90 0.65
C ALA A 146 -8.24 11.38 -0.76
N CYS A 147 -8.33 10.06 -0.98
CA CYS A 147 -8.15 9.45 -2.30
C CYS A 147 -9.16 9.94 -3.32
N GLU A 148 -10.45 9.95 -2.97
CA GLU A 148 -11.51 10.44 -3.86
C GLU A 148 -11.35 11.92 -4.21
N ALA A 149 -10.97 12.76 -3.23
CA ALA A 149 -10.70 14.18 -3.44
C ALA A 149 -9.51 14.42 -4.38
N ALA A 150 -8.52 13.53 -4.37
CA ALA A 150 -7.39 13.54 -5.29
C ALA A 150 -7.71 12.92 -6.67
N GLY A 151 -8.91 12.38 -6.87
CA GLY A 151 -9.34 11.76 -8.12
C GLY A 151 -8.92 10.29 -8.28
N PHE A 152 -8.44 9.65 -7.21
CA PHE A 152 -8.07 8.23 -7.21
C PHE A 152 -9.22 7.37 -6.68
N ALA A 153 -9.70 6.44 -7.50
CA ALA A 153 -10.80 5.56 -7.12
C ALA A 153 -10.33 4.47 -6.13
N VAL A 154 -10.97 4.39 -4.97
CA VAL A 154 -10.77 3.30 -4.00
C VAL A 154 -11.77 2.18 -4.29
N VAL A 155 -11.35 1.20 -5.08
CA VAL A 155 -12.21 0.08 -5.49
C VAL A 155 -12.15 -1.04 -4.45
N MET A 156 -13.31 -1.49 -3.99
CA MET A 156 -13.46 -2.68 -3.14
C MET A 156 -14.18 -3.77 -3.93
N SER A 157 -13.65 -4.99 -3.88
CA SER A 157 -14.27 -6.16 -4.53
C SER A 157 -14.78 -7.16 -3.50
N GLY A 158 -16.02 -7.60 -3.64
CA GLY A 158 -16.59 -8.72 -2.87
C GLY A 158 -16.57 -10.01 -3.69
N PHE A 159 -16.08 -11.09 -3.11
CA PHE A 159 -16.09 -12.42 -3.71
C PHE A 159 -16.90 -13.39 -2.86
N VAL A 160 -17.78 -14.14 -3.50
CA VAL A 160 -18.55 -15.22 -2.87
C VAL A 160 -18.02 -16.54 -3.42
N GLY A 161 -16.98 -17.10 -2.79
CA GLY A 161 -16.38 -18.38 -3.20
C GLY A 161 -15.08 -18.70 -2.45
N GLY A 162 -14.75 -19.99 -2.34
CA GLY A 162 -13.52 -20.54 -1.77
C GLY A 162 -13.06 -21.75 -2.56
#